data_AF-A0A1Y2L998-F1
#
_entry.id   AF-A0A1Y2L998-F1
#
_cell.length_a   1.000
_cell.length_b   1.000
_cell.length_c   1.000
_cell.angle_alpha   90.00
_cell.angle_beta   90.00
_cell.angle_gamma   90.00
#
_symmetry.space_group_name_H-M   'P 1'
#
loop_
_entity.id
_entity.type
_entity.pdbx_description
1 polymer ?
#
loop_
_entity_poly.entity_id
_entity_poly.type
_entity_poly.pdbx_seq_one_letter_code
_entity_poly.pdbx_strand_id
1 'polypeptide(L)'
;MPHDHTHHPHNHDHDHDHAHHNHTHGPGHNHAPDHDHLHSHVHGQSDADHAEELKILSSSFVEGFRKAEDKASYLRLADIAFQRKGKDGLTMHLVDAKITTNWQIGTACPAFATRELAYLPFPGSMIEERETMTFTYVSMTERADIDLLSFMAKRFGTPHNHDHHNDGHGHSHHN
;
A
#
# COMPACT_ATOMS: atom_id res chain seq x y z
N MET A 1 38.27 -72.13 -42.48
CA MET A 1 37.01 -72.65 -43.09
C MET A 1 36.08 -71.46 -43.24
N PRO A 2 35.66 -71.10 -44.46
CA PRO A 2 34.74 -69.98 -44.71
C PRO A 2 33.30 -70.49 -44.82
N HIS A 3 32.32 -69.70 -44.37
CA HIS A 3 30.99 -69.70 -44.99
C HIS A 3 30.49 -68.26 -45.07
N ASP A 4 30.34 -67.85 -46.33
CA ASP A 4 29.71 -66.64 -46.85
C ASP A 4 28.21 -66.93 -47.00
N HIS A 5 27.34 -65.99 -46.60
CA HIS A 5 25.93 -65.97 -46.98
C HIS A 5 25.40 -64.52 -47.06
N THR A 6 25.62 -63.93 -48.23
CA THR A 6 24.61 -63.32 -49.12
C THR A 6 23.26 -62.94 -48.50
N HIS A 7 23.00 -61.64 -48.39
CA HIS A 7 21.66 -61.05 -48.27
C HIS A 7 20.82 -61.32 -49.52
N HIS A 8 19.51 -61.59 -49.40
CA HIS A 8 18.47 -61.10 -50.33
C HIS A 8 17.07 -61.12 -49.67
N PRO A 9 16.13 -60.25 -50.13
CA PRO A 9 14.96 -59.78 -49.39
C PRO A 9 13.66 -60.48 -49.82
N HIS A 10 12.64 -60.45 -48.96
CA HIS A 10 11.25 -60.61 -49.39
C HIS A 10 10.35 -59.54 -48.75
N ASN A 11 9.76 -58.75 -49.63
CA ASN A 11 8.72 -57.74 -49.43
C ASN A 11 7.55 -58.26 -48.58
N HIS A 12 6.87 -57.35 -47.89
CA HIS A 12 5.44 -57.11 -48.13
C HIS A 12 5.09 -55.67 -47.76
N ASP A 13 4.64 -54.91 -48.76
CA ASP A 13 3.84 -53.70 -48.61
C ASP A 13 2.62 -54.00 -47.73
N HIS A 14 2.34 -53.11 -46.78
CA HIS A 14 0.97 -52.71 -46.46
C HIS A 14 0.99 -51.29 -45.90
N ASP A 15 0.56 -50.35 -46.75
CA ASP A 15 -0.06 -49.10 -46.33
C ASP A 15 -1.16 -49.40 -45.31
N HIS A 16 -1.11 -48.77 -44.15
CA HIS A 16 -2.31 -48.23 -43.48
C HIS A 16 -1.89 -47.11 -42.53
N ASP A 17 -2.25 -45.91 -42.96
CA ASP A 17 -2.11 -44.66 -42.24
C ASP A 17 -3.11 -44.54 -41.07
N HIS A 18 -2.59 -43.91 -40.01
CA HIS A 18 -3.27 -43.20 -38.91
C HIS A 18 -3.91 -43.98 -37.75
N ALA A 19 -3.24 -43.93 -36.60
CA ALA A 19 -3.78 -43.34 -35.37
C ALA A 19 -2.66 -43.16 -34.31
N HIS A 20 -2.25 -41.92 -34.07
CA HIS A 20 -1.27 -41.60 -33.03
C HIS A 20 -1.90 -41.63 -31.63
N HIS A 21 -1.57 -42.65 -30.84
CA HIS A 21 -1.65 -42.60 -29.38
C HIS A 21 -0.23 -42.47 -28.82
N ASN A 22 0.19 -41.24 -28.49
CA ASN A 22 1.46 -41.00 -27.82
C ASN A 22 1.24 -40.77 -26.32
N HIS A 23 1.33 -41.85 -25.55
CA HIS A 23 1.71 -41.76 -24.14
C HIS A 23 2.62 -42.93 -23.82
N THR A 24 3.87 -42.65 -23.44
CA THR A 24 4.59 -43.22 -22.27
C THR A 24 6.03 -42.69 -22.32
N HIS A 25 6.32 -41.63 -21.55
CA HIS A 25 7.71 -41.28 -21.24
C HIS A 25 8.11 -42.01 -19.96
N GLY A 26 9.22 -42.75 -20.06
CA GLY A 26 9.78 -43.59 -19.01
C GLY A 26 10.48 -42.81 -17.88
N PRO A 27 10.94 -43.54 -16.84
CA PRO A 27 11.41 -42.97 -15.58
C PRO A 27 12.88 -42.56 -15.62
N GLY A 28 13.19 -41.35 -15.16
CA GLY A 28 14.54 -40.97 -14.74
C GLY A 28 14.97 -39.57 -15.12
N HIS A 29 14.59 -38.56 -14.33
CA HIS A 29 15.37 -37.31 -14.20
C HIS A 29 15.25 -36.80 -12.76
N ASN A 30 16.25 -37.13 -11.93
CA ASN A 30 16.49 -36.40 -10.68
C ASN A 30 17.12 -35.05 -11.08
N HIS A 31 16.30 -34.08 -11.46
CA HIS A 31 16.77 -32.71 -11.50
C HIS A 31 17.07 -32.28 -10.06
N ALA A 32 18.33 -31.94 -9.79
CA ALA A 32 18.68 -31.15 -8.62
C ALA A 32 17.78 -29.91 -8.58
N PRO A 33 17.32 -29.45 -7.40
CA PRO A 33 16.59 -28.21 -7.28
C PRO A 33 17.58 -27.07 -7.51
N ASP A 34 17.85 -26.80 -8.78
CA ASP A 34 18.62 -25.66 -9.22
C ASP A 34 17.73 -24.43 -9.12
N HIS A 35 18.24 -23.43 -8.41
CA HIS A 35 17.69 -22.10 -8.24
C HIS A 35 16.37 -21.97 -7.48
N ASP A 36 16.53 -21.85 -6.16
CA ASP A 36 16.13 -20.68 -5.37
C ASP A 36 15.43 -19.56 -6.17
N HIS A 37 14.15 -19.77 -6.48
CA HIS A 37 13.26 -18.68 -6.84
C HIS A 37 12.59 -18.17 -5.58
N LEU A 38 13.38 -17.49 -4.73
CA LEU A 38 12.85 -16.53 -3.77
C LEU A 38 12.23 -15.40 -4.58
N HIS A 39 10.97 -15.58 -4.94
CA HIS A 39 10.13 -14.48 -5.38
C HIS A 39 9.92 -13.57 -4.16
N SER A 40 10.86 -12.64 -3.95
CA SER A 40 10.68 -11.49 -3.07
C SER A 40 9.63 -10.58 -3.71
N HIS A 41 8.38 -11.00 -3.67
CA HIS A 41 7.27 -10.07 -3.79
C HIS A 41 7.32 -9.23 -2.52
N VAL A 42 7.90 -8.03 -2.63
CA VAL A 42 7.43 -6.90 -1.82
C VAL A 42 5.94 -6.84 -2.09
N HIS A 43 5.13 -7.37 -1.18
CA HIS A 43 3.73 -7.00 -1.12
C HIS A 43 3.76 -5.48 -1.03
N GLY A 44 3.20 -4.82 -2.05
CA GLY A 44 3.07 -3.36 -2.04
C GLY A 44 2.53 -2.95 -0.68
N GLN A 45 3.22 -2.01 -0.03
CA GLN A 45 2.92 -1.55 1.32
C GLN A 45 1.41 -1.49 1.52
N SER A 46 0.89 -2.28 2.45
CA SER A 46 -0.53 -2.26 2.73
C SER A 46 -0.91 -0.89 3.29
N ASP A 47 -2.18 -0.50 3.17
CA ASP A 47 -2.68 0.76 3.76
C ASP A 47 -2.36 0.85 5.27
N ALA A 48 -2.31 -0.30 5.95
CA ALA A 48 -1.95 -0.40 7.36
C ALA A 48 -0.47 -0.07 7.60
N ASP A 49 0.44 -0.64 6.80
CA ASP A 49 1.88 -0.38 6.90
C ASP A 49 2.19 1.09 6.63
N HIS A 50 1.51 1.69 5.65
CA HIS A 50 1.67 3.11 5.33
C HIS A 50 1.15 4.02 6.46
N ALA A 51 -0.01 3.69 7.04
CA ALA A 51 -0.53 4.46 8.17
C ALA A 51 0.39 4.36 9.41
N GLU A 52 1.05 3.23 9.61
CA GLU A 52 2.07 3.07 10.66
C GLU A 52 3.31 3.92 10.38
N GLU A 53 3.82 3.91 9.14
CA GLU A 53 4.94 4.75 8.72
C GLU A 53 4.66 6.24 8.97
N LEU A 54 3.48 6.73 8.58
CA LEU A 54 3.08 8.12 8.81
C LEU A 54 3.05 8.49 10.31
N LYS A 55 2.64 7.56 11.18
CA LYS A 55 2.67 7.78 12.64
C LYS A 55 4.11 7.90 13.14
N ILE A 56 5.02 7.03 12.69
CA ILE A 56 6.43 7.07 13.07
C ILE A 56 7.08 8.39 12.62
N LEU A 57 6.81 8.82 11.38
CA LEU A 57 7.27 10.10 10.85
C LEU A 57 6.71 11.27 11.67
N SER A 58 5.43 11.25 12.00
CA SER A 58 4.76 12.26 12.82
C SER A 58 5.40 12.39 14.20
N SER A 59 5.61 11.28 14.91
CA SER A 59 6.27 11.28 16.22
C SER A 59 7.69 11.86 16.13
N SER A 60 8.47 11.45 15.13
CA SER A 60 9.84 11.95 14.91
C SER A 60 9.86 13.46 14.63
N PHE A 61 8.89 13.95 13.85
CA PHE A 61 8.74 15.38 13.58
C PHE A 61 8.40 16.16 14.85
N VAL A 62 7.43 15.69 15.65
CA VAL A 62 7.01 16.37 16.89
C VAL A 62 8.18 16.44 17.88
N GLU A 63 8.94 15.36 18.02
CA GLU A 63 10.16 15.37 18.83
C GLU A 63 11.21 16.36 18.32
N GLY A 64 11.48 16.36 17.01
CA GLY A 64 12.44 17.28 16.40
C GLY A 64 12.01 18.74 16.57
N PHE A 65 10.73 19.03 16.34
CA PHE A 65 10.16 20.36 16.55
C PHE A 65 10.31 20.81 18.00
N ARG A 66 10.06 19.95 18.98
CA ARG A 66 10.25 20.26 20.41
C ARG A 66 11.71 20.59 20.74
N LYS A 67 12.66 19.80 20.21
CA LYS A 67 14.10 19.94 20.46
C LYS A 67 14.73 21.14 19.73
N ALA A 68 14.18 21.56 18.59
CA ALA A 68 14.76 22.65 17.79
C ALA A 68 14.80 24.00 18.54
N GLU A 69 15.93 24.69 18.55
CA GLU A 69 16.03 26.01 19.18
C GLU A 69 15.23 27.07 18.40
N ASP A 70 15.33 27.06 17.07
CA ASP A 70 14.54 27.90 16.18
C ASP A 70 13.43 27.08 15.51
N LYS A 71 12.21 27.24 16.03
CA LYS A 71 11.01 26.57 15.51
C LYS A 71 10.70 26.98 14.08
N ALA A 72 10.88 28.26 13.73
CA ALA A 72 10.54 28.74 12.39
C ALA A 72 11.50 28.16 11.34
N SER A 73 12.79 28.13 11.64
CA SER A 73 13.78 27.49 10.77
C SER A 73 13.56 25.98 10.64
N TYR A 74 13.19 25.29 11.72
CA TYR A 74 12.83 23.87 11.65
C TYR A 74 11.65 23.63 10.71
N LEU A 75 10.57 24.42 10.82
CA LEU A 75 9.41 24.31 9.92
C LEU A 75 9.78 24.56 8.46
N ARG A 76 10.67 25.52 8.18
CA ARG A 76 11.17 25.76 6.82
C ARG A 76 11.99 24.58 6.29
N LEU A 77 12.86 24.00 7.11
CA LEU A 77 13.66 22.82 6.75
C LEU A 77 12.77 21.60 6.47
N ALA A 78 11.68 21.46 7.22
CA ALA A 78 10.69 20.42 6.99
C ALA A 78 9.68 20.77 5.87
N ASP A 79 9.92 21.86 5.13
CA ASP A 79 9.12 22.30 3.98
C ASP A 79 7.64 22.57 4.33
N ILE A 80 7.41 23.07 5.54
CA ILE A 80 6.10 23.58 5.97
C ILE A 80 5.97 25.02 5.45
N ALA A 81 5.06 25.21 4.49
CA ALA A 81 4.83 26.51 3.89
C ALA A 81 4.25 27.51 4.89
N PHE A 82 4.87 28.68 5.06
CA PHE A 82 4.35 29.74 5.95
C PHE A 82 3.18 30.50 5.31
N GLN A 83 2.97 30.30 4.02
CA GLN A 83 1.90 30.90 3.25
C GLN A 83 1.26 29.84 2.37
N ARG A 84 -0.07 29.88 2.26
CA ARG A 84 -0.83 29.05 1.34
C ARG A 84 -2.01 29.81 0.77
N LYS A 85 -2.63 29.28 -0.28
CA LYS A 85 -3.91 29.81 -0.77
C LYS A 85 -5.08 29.24 0.03
N GLY A 86 -5.96 30.13 0.45
CA GLY A 86 -7.28 29.81 1.00
C GLY A 86 -8.26 29.44 -0.11
N LYS A 87 -9.46 28.99 0.29
CA LYS A 87 -10.54 28.65 -0.66
C LYS A 87 -11.07 29.88 -1.38
N ASP A 88 -10.96 31.03 -0.74
CA ASP A 88 -11.26 32.36 -1.28
C ASP A 88 -10.17 32.94 -2.20
N GLY A 89 -9.06 32.23 -2.40
CA GLY A 89 -7.91 32.69 -3.20
C GLY A 89 -6.99 33.69 -2.51
N LEU A 90 -7.32 34.10 -1.28
CA LEU A 90 -6.46 34.95 -0.47
C LEU A 90 -5.27 34.16 0.05
N THR A 91 -4.20 34.88 0.36
CA THR A 91 -3.04 34.29 1.02
C THR A 91 -3.37 34.11 2.49
N MET A 92 -3.27 32.87 2.98
CA MET A 92 -3.33 32.55 4.39
C MET A 92 -1.92 32.44 4.95
N HIS A 93 -1.73 32.94 6.16
CA HIS A 93 -0.45 32.91 6.89
C HIS A 93 -0.51 31.89 8.01
N LEU A 94 0.56 31.10 8.16
CA LEU A 94 0.75 30.25 9.33
C LEU A 94 0.97 31.14 10.56
N VAL A 95 0.11 31.01 11.56
CA VAL A 95 0.15 31.82 12.79
C VAL A 95 0.36 31.01 14.05
N ASP A 96 0.02 29.72 14.04
CA ASP A 96 0.18 28.86 15.21
C ASP A 96 0.55 27.42 14.80
N ALA A 97 1.30 26.77 15.69
CA ALA A 97 1.69 25.37 15.59
C ALA A 97 1.51 24.75 16.98
N LYS A 98 0.45 23.96 17.13
CA LYS A 98 0.00 23.43 18.42
C LYS A 98 0.29 21.95 18.51
N ILE A 99 0.93 21.50 19.60
CA ILE A 99 1.04 20.08 19.96
C ILE A 99 0.05 19.77 21.07
N THR A 100 -0.70 18.69 20.93
CA THR A 100 -1.67 18.21 21.93
C THR A 100 -1.38 16.76 22.25
N THR A 101 -1.22 16.46 23.54
CA THR A 101 -1.10 15.10 24.04
C THR A 101 -2.48 14.56 24.44
N ASN A 102 -2.81 13.35 24.00
CA ASN A 102 -4.09 12.70 24.23
C ASN A 102 -3.88 11.29 24.78
N TRP A 103 -4.78 10.84 25.64
CA TRP A 103 -4.82 9.45 26.12
C TRP A 103 -6.22 8.90 25.87
N GLN A 104 -6.31 7.74 25.20
CA GLN A 104 -7.58 7.06 25.02
C GLN A 104 -7.78 6.08 26.19
N ILE A 105 -8.78 6.34 27.02
CA ILE A 105 -9.02 5.58 28.25
C ILE A 105 -10.03 4.42 28.04
N GLY A 106 -10.78 4.42 26.95
CA GLY A 106 -11.75 3.35 26.64
C GLY A 106 -12.56 3.64 25.38
N THR A 107 -13.55 2.78 25.12
CA THR A 107 -14.54 2.95 24.05
C THR A 107 -15.96 2.93 24.60
N ALA A 108 -16.88 3.55 23.89
CA ALA A 108 -18.31 3.47 24.16
C ALA A 108 -19.01 3.06 22.87
N CYS A 109 -19.88 2.05 22.94
CA CYS A 109 -20.66 1.60 21.80
C CYS A 109 -22.18 1.63 22.12
N PRO A 110 -23.05 1.84 21.11
CA PRO A 110 -24.50 1.77 21.32
C PRO A 110 -24.91 0.40 21.87
N ALA A 111 -25.68 0.38 22.95
CA ALA A 111 -26.23 -0.86 23.47
C ALA A 111 -27.44 -1.31 22.64
N PHE A 112 -27.56 -2.61 22.40
CA PHE A 112 -28.65 -3.17 21.60
C PHE A 112 -30.01 -2.95 22.27
N ALA A 113 -30.99 -2.45 21.52
CA ALA A 113 -32.37 -2.22 21.97
C ALA A 113 -32.56 -1.31 23.20
N THR A 114 -31.58 -0.47 23.54
CA THR A 114 -31.71 0.54 24.60
C THR A 114 -31.18 1.90 24.13
N ARG A 115 -31.45 2.96 24.90
CA ARG A 115 -30.90 4.31 24.66
C ARG A 115 -29.59 4.54 25.41
N GLU A 116 -28.97 3.48 25.90
CA GLU A 116 -27.74 3.53 26.71
C GLU A 116 -26.50 3.18 25.89
N LEU A 117 -25.33 3.52 26.43
CA LEU A 117 -24.03 3.16 25.87
C LEU A 117 -23.39 2.08 26.73
N ALA A 118 -22.80 1.06 26.09
CA ALA A 118 -21.91 0.14 26.76
C ALA A 118 -20.50 0.72 26.79
N TYR A 119 -19.95 0.95 27.99
CA TYR A 119 -18.61 1.48 28.18
C TYR A 119 -17.60 0.35 28.41
N LEU A 120 -16.51 0.37 27.65
CA LEU A 120 -15.42 -0.61 27.67
C LEU A 120 -14.11 0.13 28.01
N PRO A 121 -13.70 0.18 29.28
CA PRO A 121 -12.43 0.79 29.66
C PRO A 121 -11.28 -0.05 29.09
N PHE A 122 -10.24 0.64 28.62
CA PHE A 122 -9.02 -0.04 28.20
C PHE A 122 -8.20 -0.49 29.40
N PRO A 123 -7.53 -1.65 29.34
CA PRO A 123 -6.52 -2.01 30.32
C PRO A 123 -5.46 -0.91 30.41
N GLY A 124 -4.93 -0.65 31.60
CA GLY A 124 -3.93 0.41 31.79
C GLY A 124 -2.70 0.27 30.88
N SER A 125 -2.32 -0.97 30.55
CA SER A 125 -1.23 -1.28 29.61
C SER A 125 -1.52 -0.94 28.15
N MET A 126 -2.78 -0.65 27.81
CA MET A 126 -3.23 -0.29 26.45
C MET A 126 -3.53 1.21 26.33
N ILE A 127 -3.47 1.96 27.44
CA ILE A 127 -3.63 3.42 27.43
C ILE A 127 -2.30 4.02 27.02
N GLU A 128 -2.18 4.32 25.73
CA GLU A 128 -1.00 4.93 25.16
C GLU A 128 -1.15 6.44 25.01
N GLU A 129 -0.03 7.14 25.16
CA GLU A 129 0.08 8.55 24.86
C GLU A 129 0.08 8.74 23.34
N ARG A 130 -0.84 9.58 22.82
CA ARG A 130 -0.88 9.97 21.42
C ARG A 130 -0.77 11.47 21.29
N GLU A 131 0.29 11.90 20.61
CA GLU A 131 0.49 13.29 20.29
C GLU A 131 -0.06 13.61 18.90
N THR A 132 -0.75 14.75 18.81
CA THR A 132 -1.18 15.34 17.55
C THR A 132 -0.58 16.73 17.43
N MET A 133 -0.34 17.17 16.20
CA MET A 133 0.17 18.50 15.93
C MET A 133 -0.67 19.16 14.84
N THR A 134 -1.04 20.42 15.06
CA THR A 134 -1.93 21.17 14.18
C THR A 134 -1.32 22.50 13.82
N PHE A 135 -1.37 22.85 12.54
CA PHE A 135 -0.94 24.13 12.00
C PHE A 135 -2.16 25.00 11.69
N THR A 136 -2.23 26.17 12.30
CA THR A 136 -3.33 27.12 12.05
C THR A 136 -2.90 28.18 11.05
N TYR A 137 -3.63 28.24 9.95
CA TYR A 137 -3.50 29.26 8.92
C TYR A 137 -4.68 30.21 8.99
N VAL A 138 -4.43 31.50 8.78
CA VAL A 138 -5.48 32.53 8.77
C VAL A 138 -5.30 33.49 7.59
N SER A 139 -6.42 33.90 7.01
CA SER A 139 -6.55 35.09 6.16
C SER A 139 -7.50 36.08 6.84
N MET A 140 -7.88 37.15 6.13
CA MET A 140 -8.91 38.09 6.61
C MET A 140 -10.30 37.45 6.78
N THR A 141 -10.56 36.36 6.08
CA THR A 141 -11.91 35.78 5.90
C THR A 141 -11.99 34.29 6.22
N GLU A 142 -10.85 33.60 6.32
CA GLU A 142 -10.78 32.16 6.54
C GLU A 142 -9.79 31.81 7.66
N ARG A 143 -10.11 30.76 8.41
CA ARG A 143 -9.18 30.03 9.27
C ARG A 143 -9.20 28.56 8.88
N ALA A 144 -8.01 27.96 8.77
CA ALA A 144 -7.84 26.54 8.48
C ALA A 144 -6.84 25.93 9.45
N ASP A 145 -7.29 24.90 10.16
CA ASP A 145 -6.45 24.10 11.05
C ASP A 145 -6.09 22.80 10.31
N ILE A 146 -4.80 22.59 10.04
CA ILE A 146 -4.29 21.43 9.30
C ILE A 146 -3.57 20.51 10.26
N ASP A 147 -3.98 19.25 10.30
CA ASP A 147 -3.28 18.22 11.08
C ASP A 147 -1.98 17.76 10.40
N LEU A 148 -0.96 17.47 11.21
CA LEU A 148 0.35 17.01 10.76
C LEU A 148 0.27 15.70 9.97
N LEU A 149 -0.56 14.73 10.40
CA LEU A 149 -0.70 13.47 9.66
C LEU A 149 -1.33 13.72 8.28
N SER A 150 -2.28 14.65 8.18
CA SER A 150 -2.85 15.03 6.88
C SER A 150 -1.81 15.70 5.96
N PHE A 151 -0.92 16.51 6.52
CA PHE A 151 0.19 17.09 5.78
C PHE A 151 1.18 16.01 5.29
N MET A 152 1.55 15.09 6.16
CA MET A 152 2.46 13.99 5.82
C MET A 152 1.85 13.04 4.81
N ALA A 153 0.57 12.67 4.96
CA ALA A 153 -0.15 11.86 3.99
C ALA A 153 -0.21 12.52 2.61
N LYS A 154 -0.37 13.84 2.54
CA LYS A 154 -0.32 14.56 1.25
C LYS A 154 1.08 14.54 0.62
N ARG A 155 2.13 14.57 1.43
CA ARG A 155 3.52 14.68 0.98
C ARG A 155 4.14 13.32 0.63
N PHE A 156 3.84 12.31 1.43
CA PHE A 156 4.45 10.98 1.41
C PHE A 156 3.45 9.87 1.04
N GLY A 157 2.15 10.18 1.00
CA GLY A 157 1.14 9.24 0.56
C GLY A 157 1.30 8.91 -0.91
N THR A 158 1.26 7.62 -1.22
CA THR A 158 1.32 7.10 -2.58
C THR A 158 0.14 7.66 -3.39
N PRO A 159 0.36 8.22 -4.60
CA PRO A 159 -0.74 8.52 -5.50
C PRO A 159 -1.40 7.19 -5.91
N HIS A 160 -2.58 6.90 -5.37
CA HIS A 160 -3.45 5.87 -5.95
C HIS A 160 -3.95 6.38 -7.29
N ASN A 161 -3.28 5.99 -8.37
CA ASN A 161 -3.80 6.15 -9.72
C ASN A 161 -4.90 5.11 -9.92
N HIS A 162 -6.12 5.43 -9.48
CA HIS A 162 -7.30 4.59 -9.70
C HIS A 162 -7.93 4.92 -11.06
N ASP A 163 -7.16 4.80 -12.14
CA ASP A 163 -7.67 4.86 -13.51
C ASP A 163 -8.28 3.50 -13.86
N HIS A 164 -9.50 3.24 -13.37
CA HIS A 164 -10.38 2.28 -14.03
C HIS A 164 -10.94 2.93 -15.29
N HIS A 165 -10.16 2.89 -16.38
CA HIS A 165 -10.69 3.07 -17.73
C HIS A 165 -11.69 1.94 -18.01
N ASN A 166 -12.97 2.24 -17.79
CA ASN A 166 -14.09 1.46 -18.27
C ASN A 166 -14.29 1.77 -19.76
N ASP A 167 -13.46 1.19 -20.62
CA ASP A 167 -13.70 1.18 -22.07
C ASP A 167 -14.76 0.13 -22.39
N GLY A 168 -16.02 0.51 -22.14
CA GLY A 168 -17.18 -0.21 -22.63
C GLY A 168 -17.13 -0.32 -24.16
N HIS A 169 -16.69 -1.47 -24.65
CA HIS A 169 -16.81 -1.87 -26.05
C HIS A 169 -18.30 -1.98 -26.40
N GLY A 170 -18.82 -0.94 -27.05
CA GLY A 170 -20.12 -0.97 -27.72
C GLY A 170 -20.05 -1.85 -28.97
N HIS A 171 -20.37 -3.13 -28.83
CA HIS A 171 -20.69 -3.99 -29.98
C HIS A 171 -22.09 -3.63 -30.51
N SER A 172 -22.13 -2.81 -31.57
CA SER A 172 -23.32 -2.63 -32.40
C SER A 172 -23.51 -3.89 -33.26
N HIS A 173 -24.50 -4.71 -32.91
CA HIS A 173 -25.05 -5.71 -33.82
C HIS A 173 -26.06 -5.04 -34.76
N HIS A 174 -25.73 -5.00 -36.04
CA HIS A 174 -26.70 -4.77 -37.11
C HIS A 174 -27.54 -6.05 -37.30
N ASN A 175 -28.85 -5.89 -37.37
CA ASN A 175 -29.75 -6.82 -38.04
C ASN A 175 -30.88 -6.03 -38.70
#